data_AF-A0A0N4VHI0-F1
#
_entry.id   AF-A0A0N4VHI0-F1
#
_cell.length_a   1.000
_cell.length_b   1.000
_cell.length_c   1.000
_cell.angle_alpha   90.00
_cell.angle_beta   90.00
_cell.angle_gamma   90.00
#
_symmetry.space_group_name_H-M   'P 1'
#
loop_
_entity.id
_entity.type
_entity.pdbx_description
1 polymer ?
#
loop_
_entity_poly.entity_id
_entity_poly.type
_entity_poly.pdbx_seq_one_letter_code
_entity_poly.pdbx_strand_id
1 'polypeptide(L)' 'MSGRDLHTVQQARKIVEQLRRERNIRRGLVSQSANDLLSYTREYERDDVLVNGFANDKMNPYRAKSSFQCMLF' A
#
# COMPACT_ATOMS: atom_id res chain seq x y z
N MET A 1 10.27 11.92 44.68
CA MET A 1 9.84 11.13 43.51
C MET A 1 11.09 10.76 42.72
N SER A 2 11.29 9.49 42.37
CA SER A 2 12.50 9.04 41.69
C SER A 2 12.56 9.63 40.28
N GLY A 3 13.76 9.91 39.75
CA GLY A 3 13.92 10.40 38.37
C GLY A 3 13.32 9.45 37.31
N ARG A 4 13.22 8.16 37.63
CA ARG A 4 12.49 7.15 36.83
C ARG A 4 10.98 7.40 36.79
N ASP A 5 10.37 7.82 37.90
CA ASP A 5 8.93 8.09 37.97
C ASP A 5 8.57 9.30 37.10
N LEU A 6 9.44 10.32 37.08
CA LEU A 6 9.26 11.51 36.27
C LEU A 6 9.30 11.20 34.76
N HIS A 7 10.23 10.34 34.32
CA HIS A 7 10.33 9.90 32.93
C HIS A 7 9.08 9.11 32.49
N THR A 8 8.62 8.17 33.33
CA THR A 8 7.40 7.39 33.06
C THR A 8 6.16 8.28 32.94
N VAL A 9 6.02 9.28 33.83
CA VAL A 9 4.92 10.25 33.77
C VAL A 9 4.98 11.10 32.51
N GLN A 10 6.16 11.54 32.08
CA GLN A 10 6.32 12.30 30.84
C GLN A 10 5.95 11.46 29.61
N GLN A 11 6.34 10.19 29.58
CA GLN A 11 5.97 9.27 28.51
C GLN A 11 4.45 9.05 28.47
N ALA A 12 3.81 8.83 29.62
CA ALA A 12 2.36 8.69 29.71
C ALA A 12 1.63 9.93 29.18
N ARG A 13 2.10 11.14 29.52
CA ARG A 13 1.54 12.40 28.99
C ARG A 13 1.65 12.49 27.47
N LYS A 14 2.79 12.11 26.88
CA LYS A 14 2.96 12.09 25.42
C LYS A 14 1.96 11.15 24.75
N ILE A 15 1.74 9.96 25.32
CA ILE A 15 0.76 8.98 24.79
C ILE A 15 -0.66 9.54 24.87
N VAL A 16 -1.04 10.18 25.98
CA VAL A 16 -2.37 10.79 26.13
C VAL A 16 -2.60 11.88 25.09
N GLU A 17 -1.60 12.74 24.85
CA GLU A 17 -1.68 13.77 23.81
C GLU A 17 -1.82 13.17 22.40
N GLN A 18 -1.11 12.07 22.12
CA GLN A 18 -1.24 11.34 20.85
C GLN A 18 -2.66 10.77 20.67
N LEU A 19 -3.19 10.09 21.70
CA LEU A 19 -4.54 9.51 21.65
C LEU A 19 -5.63 10.59 21.49
N ARG A 20 -5.45 11.76 22.11
CA ARG A 20 -6.36 12.91 21.93
C ARG A 20 -6.37 13.39 20.48
N ARG A 21 -5.21 13.43 19.82
CA ARG A 21 -5.11 13.77 18.39
C ARG A 21 -5.80 12.72 17.51
N GLU A 22 -5.52 11.43 17.73
CA GLU A 22 -6.12 10.33 16.96
C GLU A 22 -7.64 10.24 17.11
N ARG A 23 -8.16 10.51 18.31
CA ARG A 23 -9.60 10.59 18.56
C ARG A 23 -10.27 11.67 17.71
N ASN A 24 -9.60 12.81 17.53
CA ASN A 24 -10.14 13.96 16.81
C ASN A 24 -10.07 13.82 15.28
N ILE A 25 -9.54 12.71 14.75
CA ILE A 25 -9.56 12.43 13.31
C ILE A 25 -11.00 12.11 12.87
N ARG A 26 -11.49 12.86 11.88
CA ARG A 26 -12.81 12.63 11.29
C ARG A 26 -12.78 11.34 10.47
N ARG A 27 -13.63 10.38 10.83
CA ARG A 27 -13.81 9.11 10.10
C ARG A 27 -14.94 9.25 9.08
N GLY A 28 -14.78 8.59 7.93
CA GLY A 28 -15.83 8.40 6.94
C GLY A 28 -16.62 7.11 7.18
N LEU A 29 -17.65 6.88 6.37
CA LEU A 29 -18.39 5.61 6.39
C LEU A 29 -17.55 4.50 5.74
N VAL A 30 -17.49 3.34 6.40
CA VAL A 30 -16.78 2.17 5.85
C VAL A 30 -17.36 1.75 4.51
N SER A 31 -18.69 1.83 4.36
CA SER A 31 -19.37 1.53 3.09
C SER A 31 -18.92 2.45 1.95
N GLN A 32 -18.74 3.74 2.22
CA GLN A 32 -18.24 4.69 1.23
C GLN A 32 -16.80 4.37 0.85
N SER A 33 -15.91 4.20 1.84
CA SER A 33 -14.52 3.84 1.56
C SER A 33 -14.38 2.52 0.80
N ALA A 34 -15.22 1.52 1.09
CA ALA A 34 -15.24 0.27 0.34
C ALA A 34 -15.66 0.48 -1.12
N ASN A 35 -16.68 1.31 -1.38
CA ASN A 35 -17.11 1.63 -2.74
C ASN A 35 -16.06 2.42 -3.51
N ASP A 36 -15.35 3.34 -2.85
CA ASP A 36 -14.27 4.12 -3.46
C ASP A 36 -13.12 3.19 -3.88
N LEU A 37 -12.73 2.25 -3.00
CA LEU A 37 -11.72 1.24 -3.32
C LEU A 37 -12.15 0.35 -4.49
N LEU A 38 -13.39 -0.14 -4.50
CA LEU A 38 -13.92 -0.96 -5.59
C LEU A 38 -13.95 -0.20 -6.92
N SER A 39 -14.36 1.08 -6.88
CA SER A 39 -14.39 1.93 -8.07
C SER A 39 -13.00 2.11 -8.64
N TYR A 40 -12.03 2.44 -7.79
CA TYR A 40 -10.63 2.56 -8.19
C TYR A 40 -10.10 1.26 -8.79
N THR A 41 -10.30 0.12 -8.12
CA THR A 41 -9.82 -1.16 -8.65
C THR A 41 -10.42 -1.47 -10.03
N ARG A 42 -11.72 -1.26 -10.23
CA ARG A 42 -12.39 -1.51 -11.52
C ARG A 42 -11.92 -0.58 -12.64
N GLU A 43 -11.60 0.66 -12.32
CA GLU A 43 -11.09 1.63 -13.28
C GLU A 43 -9.73 1.20 -13.84
N TYR A 44 -8.83 0.75 -12.96
CA TYR A 44 -7.46 0.36 -13.33
C TYR A 44 -7.29 -1.13 -13.64
N GLU A 45 -8.30 -1.95 -13.40
CA GLU A 45 -8.26 -3.41 -13.63
C GLU A 45 -7.83 -3.74 -15.05
N ARG A 46 -8.29 -2.98 -16.06
CA ARG A 46 -7.96 -3.23 -17.48
C ARG A 46 -6.49 -3.05 -17.80
N ASP A 47 -5.84 -2.12 -17.12
CA ASP A 47 -4.43 -1.78 -17.32
C ASP A 47 -3.51 -2.65 -16.45
N ASP A 48 -4.07 -3.42 -15.53
CA ASP A 48 -3.32 -4.35 -14.69
C ASP A 48 -2.88 -5.59 -15.51
N VAL A 49 -1.61 -5.57 -15.91
CA VAL A 49 -0.96 -6.65 -16.65
C VAL A 49 -0.81 -7.94 -15.85
N LEU A 50 -0.94 -7.91 -14.52
CA LEU A 50 -0.91 -9.11 -13.69
C LEU A 50 -2.28 -9.79 -13.63
N VAL A 51 -3.36 -9.03 -13.81
CA VAL A 51 -4.72 -9.55 -13.86
C VAL A 51 -5.09 -10.00 -15.27
N ASN A 52 -4.89 -9.15 -16.28
CA ASN A 52 -5.31 -9.44 -17.67
C ASN A 52 -4.20 -10.06 -18.53
N GLY A 53 -2.97 -10.10 -18.04
CA GLY A 53 -1.81 -10.43 -18.86
C GLY A 53 -1.38 -9.29 -19.77
N PHE A 54 -0.23 -9.47 -20.42
CA PHE A 54 0.24 -8.53 -21.42
C PHE A 54 -0.56 -8.68 -22.72
N ALA A 55 -0.96 -7.58 -23.34
CA ALA A 55 -1.67 -7.59 -24.63
C ALA A 55 -0.88 -8.28 -25.76
N ASN A 56 0.45 -8.32 -25.64
CA ASN A 56 1.33 -9.08 -26.51
C ASN A 56 2.54 -9.54 -25.69
N ASP A 57 2.98 -10.75 -25.97
CA ASP A 57 4.26 -11.33 -25.57
C ASP A 57 5.45 -10.35 -25.64
N LYS A 58 5.52 -9.52 -26.68
CA LYS A 58 6.60 -8.50 -26.85
C LYS A 58 6.55 -7.36 -25.83
N MET A 59 5.39 -7.11 -25.22
CA MET A 59 5.21 -6.05 -24.22
C MET A 59 5.62 -6.51 -22.82
N ASN A 60 5.79 -7.82 -22.61
CA ASN A 60 6.34 -8.36 -21.38
C ASN A 60 7.87 -8.20 -21.39
N PRO A 61 8.46 -7.35 -20.51
CA PRO A 61 9.92 -7.17 -20.43
C PRO A 61 10.65 -8.47 -20.05
N TYR A 62 9.95 -9.41 -19.41
CA TYR A 62 10.47 -10.69 -18.94
C TYR A 62 10.13 -11.86 -19.88
N ARG A 63 9.65 -11.59 -21.09
CA ARG A 63 9.37 -12.63 -22.07
C ARG A 63 10.62 -13.45 -22.39
N ALA A 64 10.47 -14.77 -22.55
CA ALA A 64 11.52 -15.60 -23.10
C ALA A 64 11.98 -15.05 -24.46
N LYS A 65 13.27 -14.71 -24.56
CA LYS A 65 13.87 -14.37 -25.85
C LYS A 65 13.84 -15.62 -26.72
N SER A 66 13.42 -15.47 -27.98
CA SER A 66 13.45 -16.59 -28.94
C SER A 66 14.85 -17.20 -28.92
N SER A 67 14.92 -18.52 -28.84
CA SER A 67 16.13 -19.35 -28.64
C SER A 67 17.17 -19.30 -29.77
N PHE A 68 17.21 -18.23 -30.58
CA PHE A 68 18.20 -18.03 -31.63
C PHE A 68 19.43 -17.21 -31.18
N GLN A 69 19.58 -16.92 -29.88
CA GLN A 69 20.69 -16.12 -29.37
C GLN A 69 21.82 -16.92 -28.70
N CYS A 70 21.96 -18.20 -29.04
CA CYS A 70 23.23 -18.93 -28.93
C CYS A 70 23.49 -19.74 -30.21
N MET A 71 23.89 -19.07 -31.28
CA MET A 71 24.76 -19.68 -32.29
C MET A 71 26.18 -19.28 -31.89
N LEU A 72 26.86 -20.18 -31.17
CA LEU A 72 28.31 -20.15 -31.02
C LEU A 72 28.92 -20.38 -32.41
N PHE A 73 29.42 -19.31 -33.03
CA PHE A 73 30.45 -19.36 -34.05
C PHE A 73 31.52 -18.32 -33.69
#